data_AF-A0A7G6SHZ0-F1
#
_entry.id   AF-A0A7G6SHZ0-F1
#
_cell.length_a   1.000
_cell.length_b   1.000
_cell.length_c   1.000
_cell.angle_alpha   90.00
_cell.angle_beta   90.00
_cell.angle_gamma   90.00
#
_symmetry.space_group_name_H-M   'P 1'
#
loop_
_entity.id
_entity.type
_entity.pdbx_description
1 polymer ?
#
loop_
_entity_poly.entity_id
_entity_poly.type
_entity_poly.pdbx_seq_one_letter_code
_entity_poly.pdbx_strand_id
1 'polypeptide(L)'
;MMDLAKDWLGANISTLTTYRQDEIPDLGGWSELFQNWREHNLEKFNDILNRAADFHVEQSHDMVEQGRDDDPDYVLKHFEIEEDKYWIFPVLLLAVLRLREWEGIKNPELTHDLFWVSPLGRLPEIPPVPSDQFYDAVDAKFRKMFPATPTLADLPRLRSEQS
;
A
#
# COMPACT_ATOMS: atom_id res chain seq x y z
N MET A 1 4.00 -4.71 2.80
CA MET A 1 4.09 -3.52 1.91
C MET A 1 5.47 -3.26 1.33
N MET A 2 6.54 -3.20 2.13
CA MET A 2 7.89 -2.93 1.57
C MET A 2 8.35 -4.00 0.58
N ASP A 3 8.01 -5.27 0.83
CA ASP A 3 8.34 -6.39 -0.07
C ASP A 3 7.54 -6.34 -1.37
N LEU A 4 6.27 -5.91 -1.29
CA LEU A 4 5.43 -5.62 -2.46
C LEU A 4 5.98 -4.44 -3.28
N ALA A 5 6.40 -3.36 -2.63
CA ALA A 5 6.98 -2.20 -3.30
C ALA A 5 8.33 -2.56 -3.97
N LYS A 6 9.17 -3.34 -3.29
CA LYS A 6 10.41 -3.88 -3.86
C LYS A 6 10.13 -4.69 -5.13
N ASP A 7 9.19 -5.61 -5.06
CA ASP A 7 8.80 -6.47 -6.18
C ASP A 7 8.15 -5.66 -7.32
N TRP A 8 7.34 -4.66 -7.02
CA TRP A 8 6.79 -3.74 -8.01
C TRP A 8 7.87 -2.92 -8.72
N LEU A 9 8.87 -2.43 -7.98
CA LEU A 9 9.99 -1.64 -8.51
C LEU A 9 11.07 -2.50 -9.19
N GLY A 10 10.96 -3.83 -9.22
CA GLY A 10 12.04 -4.71 -9.68
C GLY A 10 13.36 -4.48 -8.91
N ALA A 11 13.28 -4.00 -7.67
CA ALA A 11 14.45 -3.51 -6.97
C ALA A 11 15.23 -4.65 -6.33
N ASN A 12 16.52 -4.78 -6.67
CA ASN A 12 17.42 -5.74 -6.04
C ASN A 12 18.02 -5.18 -4.74
N ILE A 13 17.15 -4.90 -3.75
CA ILE A 13 17.53 -4.40 -2.42
C ILE A 13 17.05 -5.33 -1.31
N SER A 14 17.75 -5.35 -0.18
CA SER A 14 17.21 -5.96 1.03
C SER A 14 16.21 -5.00 1.67
N THR A 15 15.02 -5.51 1.98
CA THR A 15 14.00 -4.83 2.79
C THR A 15 14.12 -5.21 4.27
N LEU A 16 15.00 -6.15 4.63
CA LEU A 16 15.29 -6.54 6.00
C LEU A 16 16.16 -5.45 6.64
N THR A 17 15.62 -4.80 7.67
CA THR A 17 16.35 -3.91 8.56
C THR A 17 16.55 -4.61 9.90
N THR A 18 17.42 -4.08 10.77
CA THR A 18 17.53 -4.57 12.16
C THR A 18 16.20 -4.52 12.92
N TYR A 19 15.27 -3.67 12.50
CA TYR A 19 13.92 -3.58 13.06
C TYR A 19 12.93 -4.59 12.47
N ARG A 20 13.21 -5.16 11.28
CA ARG A 20 12.39 -6.21 10.65
C ARG A 20 12.95 -7.62 10.87
N GLN A 21 14.10 -7.77 11.53
CA GLN A 21 14.65 -9.09 11.86
C GLN A 21 13.74 -9.87 12.82
N ASP A 22 12.97 -9.14 13.63
CA ASP A 22 11.97 -9.67 14.56
C ASP A 22 10.52 -9.54 14.03
N GLU A 23 10.33 -9.03 12.80
CA GLU A 23 8.99 -8.93 12.20
C GLU A 23 8.46 -10.33 11.82
N ILE A 24 7.16 -10.49 12.05
CA ILE A 24 6.38 -11.73 12.08
C ILE A 24 6.74 -12.66 10.90
N PRO A 25 7.20 -13.91 11.15
CA PRO A 25 7.49 -14.89 10.11
C PRO A 25 6.26 -15.25 9.25
N ASP A 26 5.08 -14.93 9.75
CA ASP A 26 3.78 -15.15 9.13
C ASP A 26 3.05 -13.82 8.98
N LEU A 27 2.90 -13.36 7.72
CA LEU A 27 2.12 -12.15 7.42
C LEU A 27 0.60 -12.40 7.48
N GLY A 28 0.17 -13.58 7.94
CA GLY A 28 -1.23 -13.98 8.06
C GLY A 28 -1.95 -13.86 6.72
N GLY A 29 -3.16 -13.29 6.75
CA GLY A 29 -3.99 -13.07 5.56
C GLY A 29 -3.36 -12.17 4.48
N TRP A 30 -2.29 -11.42 4.80
CA TRP A 30 -1.57 -10.61 3.81
C TRP A 30 -0.64 -11.42 2.92
N SER A 31 -0.18 -12.59 3.37
CA SER A 31 0.85 -13.38 2.70
C SER A 31 0.42 -13.82 1.30
N GLU A 32 -0.78 -14.39 1.19
CA GLU A 32 -1.33 -14.86 -0.09
C GLU A 32 -1.55 -13.69 -1.06
N LEU A 33 -2.07 -12.56 -0.57
CA LEU A 33 -2.28 -11.36 -1.38
C LEU A 33 -0.97 -10.84 -1.96
N PHE A 34 0.09 -10.71 -1.14
CA PHE A 34 1.37 -10.20 -1.62
C PHE A 34 2.07 -11.18 -2.57
N GLN A 35 1.89 -12.48 -2.42
CA GLN A 35 2.46 -13.47 -3.35
C GLN A 35 1.73 -13.50 -4.70
N ASN A 36 0.45 -13.16 -4.72
CA ASN A 36 -0.43 -13.32 -5.89
C ASN A 36 -0.98 -11.98 -6.40
N TRP A 37 -0.34 -10.86 -6.06
CA TRP A 37 -0.88 -9.54 -6.37
C TRP A 37 -0.97 -9.23 -7.87
N ARG A 38 -0.22 -9.95 -8.72
CA ARG A 38 -0.30 -9.89 -10.20
C ARG A 38 -1.22 -10.95 -10.82
N GLU A 39 -2.01 -11.69 -10.04
CA GLU A 39 -2.95 -12.71 -10.56
C GLU A 39 -3.92 -12.09 -11.58
N HIS A 40 -4.00 -12.68 -12.77
CA HIS A 40 -4.79 -12.17 -13.89
C HIS A 40 -6.20 -12.73 -13.94
N ASN A 41 -6.43 -13.91 -13.35
CA ASN A 41 -7.78 -14.42 -13.17
C ASN A 41 -8.50 -13.58 -12.11
N LEU A 42 -9.48 -12.78 -12.56
CA LEU A 42 -10.19 -11.83 -11.71
C LEU A 42 -10.97 -12.50 -10.58
N GLU A 43 -11.59 -13.65 -10.85
CA GLU A 43 -12.34 -14.41 -9.83
C GLU A 43 -11.39 -14.93 -8.75
N LYS A 44 -10.28 -15.55 -9.17
CA LYS A 44 -9.25 -16.04 -8.24
C LYS A 44 -8.62 -14.89 -7.44
N PHE A 45 -8.33 -13.76 -8.07
CA PHE A 45 -7.78 -12.60 -7.37
C PHE A 45 -8.80 -11.97 -6.41
N ASN A 46 -10.09 -11.96 -6.77
CA ASN A 46 -11.15 -11.51 -5.87
C ASN A 46 -11.24 -12.39 -4.61
N ASP A 47 -11.14 -13.71 -4.76
CA ASP A 47 -11.14 -14.62 -3.62
C ASP A 47 -9.94 -14.37 -2.68
N ILE A 48 -8.75 -14.11 -3.25
CA ILE A 48 -7.55 -13.77 -2.50
C ILE A 48 -7.73 -12.43 -1.78
N LEU A 49 -8.30 -11.43 -2.47
CA LEU A 49 -8.55 -10.10 -1.93
C LEU A 49 -9.57 -10.15 -0.79
N ASN A 50 -10.63 -10.96 -0.91
CA ASN A 50 -11.64 -11.13 0.12
C ASN A 50 -11.04 -11.74 1.39
N ARG A 51 -10.19 -12.78 1.27
CA ARG A 51 -9.49 -13.34 2.44
C ARG A 51 -8.57 -12.34 3.13
N ALA A 52 -7.88 -11.50 2.37
CA ALA A 52 -7.07 -10.43 2.94
C ALA A 52 -7.93 -9.33 3.59
N ALA A 53 -9.13 -9.06 3.05
CA ALA A 53 -10.09 -8.14 3.64
C ALA A 53 -10.70 -8.69 4.94
N ASP A 54 -11.03 -9.98 5.01
CA ASP A 54 -11.48 -10.65 6.23
C ASP A 54 -10.41 -10.49 7.33
N PHE A 55 -9.16 -10.80 6.99
CA PHE A 55 -8.03 -10.66 7.92
C PHE A 55 -7.80 -9.22 8.35
N HIS A 56 -7.92 -8.24 7.44
CA HIS A 56 -7.83 -6.82 7.77
C HIS A 56 -8.89 -6.40 8.79
N VAL A 57 -10.13 -6.88 8.63
CA VAL A 57 -11.23 -6.60 9.57
C VAL A 57 -10.96 -7.23 10.93
N GLU A 58 -10.48 -8.47 10.97
CA GLU A 58 -10.09 -9.15 12.21
C GLU A 58 -8.99 -8.37 12.95
N GLN A 59 -7.91 -7.99 12.25
CA GLN A 59 -6.84 -7.18 12.84
C GLN A 59 -7.34 -5.81 13.33
N SER A 60 -8.24 -5.17 12.57
CA SER A 60 -8.83 -3.89 12.97
C SER A 60 -9.67 -4.02 14.25
N HIS A 61 -10.37 -5.14 14.40
CA HIS A 61 -11.13 -5.45 15.61
C HIS A 61 -10.21 -5.68 16.81
N ASP A 62 -9.17 -6.50 16.65
CA ASP A 62 -8.21 -6.77 17.72
C ASP A 62 -7.50 -5.50 18.18
N MET A 63 -7.11 -4.62 17.25
CA MET A 63 -6.51 -3.32 17.58
C MET A 63 -7.43 -2.45 18.44
N VAL A 64 -8.76 -2.49 18.21
CA VAL A 64 -9.75 -1.72 18.97
C VAL A 64 -10.03 -2.33 20.35
N GLU A 65 -10.11 -3.67 20.45
CA GLU A 65 -10.50 -4.34 21.69
C GLU A 65 -9.32 -4.62 22.63
N GLN A 66 -8.15 -4.94 22.07
CA GLN A 66 -7.01 -5.51 22.80
C GLN A 66 -5.77 -4.60 22.77
N GLY A 67 -5.73 -3.59 21.89
CA GLY A 67 -4.51 -2.81 21.66
C GLY A 67 -3.49 -3.60 20.83
N ARG A 68 -2.19 -3.34 21.00
CA ARG A 68 -1.13 -4.00 20.23
C ARG A 68 -0.56 -5.18 21.01
N ASP A 69 -0.22 -6.28 20.33
CA ASP A 69 0.32 -7.50 20.95
C ASP A 69 1.56 -7.28 21.84
N ASP A 70 2.36 -6.23 21.59
CA ASP A 70 3.58 -5.89 22.33
C ASP A 70 3.38 -4.85 23.45
N ASP A 71 2.18 -4.28 23.58
CA ASP A 71 1.81 -3.34 24.64
C ASP A 71 0.28 -3.38 24.90
N PRO A 72 -0.20 -4.16 25.87
CA PRO A 72 -1.62 -4.24 26.21
C PRO A 72 -2.17 -2.94 26.84
N ASP A 73 -1.30 -2.08 27.39
CA ASP A 73 -1.68 -0.77 27.96
C ASP A 73 -1.75 0.33 26.87
N TYR A 74 -1.50 -0.05 25.62
CA TYR A 74 -1.37 0.85 24.47
C TYR A 74 -2.66 1.48 23.98
N VAL A 75 -3.80 1.01 24.48
CA VAL A 75 -5.12 1.65 24.30
C VAL A 75 -5.07 3.14 24.70
N LEU A 76 -4.08 3.55 25.51
CA LEU A 76 -3.89 4.93 25.98
C LEU A 76 -2.81 5.75 25.25
N LYS A 77 -2.02 5.17 24.32
CA LYS A 77 -0.74 5.78 23.90
C LYS A 77 -0.40 5.71 22.41
N HIS A 78 -1.34 5.36 21.54
CA HIS A 78 -1.07 5.56 20.12
C HIS A 78 -1.29 7.02 19.70
N PHE A 79 -0.34 7.51 18.89
CA PHE A 79 -0.02 8.89 18.57
C PHE A 79 -1.21 9.87 18.63
N GLU A 80 -0.98 11.07 19.17
CA GLU A 80 -1.94 12.19 19.36
C GLU A 80 -2.72 12.66 18.10
N ILE A 81 -2.77 11.87 17.02
CA ILE A 81 -3.19 12.25 15.68
C ILE A 81 -4.26 11.29 15.09
N GLU A 82 -4.38 10.02 15.50
CA GLU A 82 -5.33 9.08 14.85
C GLU A 82 -6.12 8.21 15.84
N GLU A 83 -7.45 8.18 15.70
CA GLU A 83 -8.35 7.35 16.50
C GLU A 83 -8.33 5.89 16.02
N ASP A 84 -8.41 4.90 16.91
CA ASP A 84 -8.35 3.46 16.59
C ASP A 84 -9.36 3.02 15.53
N LYS A 85 -10.51 3.71 15.46
CA LYS A 85 -11.53 3.50 14.42
C LYS A 85 -11.01 3.66 12.99
N TYR A 86 -9.86 4.29 12.77
CA TYR A 86 -9.26 4.46 11.45
C TYR A 86 -8.52 3.22 10.95
N TRP A 87 -8.22 2.24 11.81
CA TRP A 87 -7.64 0.96 11.41
C TRP A 87 -8.53 0.18 10.44
N ILE A 88 -9.85 0.36 10.51
CA ILE A 88 -10.79 -0.26 9.58
C ILE A 88 -10.60 0.19 8.14
N PHE A 89 -9.90 1.29 7.86
CA PHE A 89 -9.74 1.77 6.49
C PHE A 89 -8.78 0.86 5.69
N PRO A 90 -9.21 0.34 4.52
CA PRO A 90 -8.48 -0.69 3.78
C PRO A 90 -7.32 -0.13 2.94
N VAL A 91 -6.53 0.81 3.47
CA VAL A 91 -5.52 1.56 2.70
C VAL A 91 -4.52 0.63 2.02
N LEU A 92 -4.08 -0.44 2.70
CA LEU A 92 -3.14 -1.40 2.13
C LEU A 92 -3.75 -2.23 0.98
N LEU A 93 -5.02 -2.65 1.12
CA LEU A 93 -5.75 -3.35 0.06
C LEU A 93 -5.93 -2.44 -1.16
N LEU A 94 -6.28 -1.18 -0.94
CA LEU A 94 -6.40 -0.18 -2.01
C LEU A 94 -5.06 0.12 -2.68
N ALA A 95 -3.96 0.13 -1.93
CA ALA A 95 -2.62 0.28 -2.51
C ALA A 95 -2.27 -0.86 -3.46
N VAL A 96 -2.60 -2.12 -3.12
CA VAL A 96 -2.42 -3.26 -4.02
C VAL A 96 -3.22 -3.08 -5.31
N LEU A 97 -4.48 -2.65 -5.22
CA LEU A 97 -5.31 -2.37 -6.39
C LEU A 97 -4.72 -1.27 -7.28
N ARG A 98 -4.15 -0.20 -6.68
CA ARG A 98 -3.46 0.86 -7.42
C ARG A 98 -2.21 0.37 -8.14
N LEU A 99 -1.41 -0.49 -7.51
CA LEU A 99 -0.23 -1.08 -8.16
C LEU A 99 -0.63 -1.91 -9.39
N ARG A 100 -1.73 -2.67 -9.30
CA ARG A 100 -2.27 -3.42 -10.45
C ARG A 100 -2.68 -2.49 -11.59
N GLU A 101 -3.37 -1.38 -11.30
CA GLU A 101 -3.71 -0.37 -12.33
C GLU A 101 -2.47 0.19 -13.03
N TRP A 102 -1.42 0.50 -12.27
CA TRP A 102 -0.15 1.01 -12.82
C TRP A 102 0.63 0.01 -13.67
N GLU A 103 0.40 -1.29 -13.47
CA GLU A 103 0.94 -2.38 -14.31
C GLU A 103 0.00 -2.74 -15.48
N GLY A 104 -1.15 -2.08 -15.63
CA GLY A 104 -2.15 -2.41 -16.64
C GLY A 104 -2.90 -3.72 -16.35
N ILE A 105 -2.83 -4.22 -15.11
CA ILE A 105 -3.55 -5.41 -14.66
C ILE A 105 -4.95 -4.98 -14.20
N LYS A 106 -5.99 -5.61 -14.75
CA LYS A 106 -7.38 -5.31 -14.37
C LYS A 106 -7.65 -5.71 -12.92
N ASN A 107 -8.39 -4.89 -12.20
CA ASN A 107 -8.94 -5.22 -10.88
C ASN A 107 -10.32 -5.90 -11.02
N PRO A 108 -10.69 -6.77 -10.07
CA PRO A 108 -12.03 -7.37 -10.02
C PRO A 108 -13.05 -6.33 -9.54
N GLU A 109 -14.34 -6.65 -9.71
CA GLU A 109 -15.38 -5.96 -8.96
C GLU A 109 -15.24 -6.33 -7.48
N LEU A 110 -15.19 -5.32 -6.61
CA LEU A 110 -14.93 -5.52 -5.19
C LEU A 110 -16.19 -6.06 -4.50
N THR A 111 -16.19 -7.30 -4.03
CA THR A 111 -17.42 -7.89 -3.45
C THR A 111 -17.51 -7.81 -1.93
N HIS A 112 -16.40 -7.58 -1.24
CA HIS A 112 -16.36 -7.56 0.21
C HIS A 112 -16.95 -6.26 0.80
N ASP A 113 -17.74 -6.37 1.88
CA ASP A 113 -18.46 -5.25 2.50
C ASP A 113 -17.54 -4.09 2.92
N LEU A 114 -16.32 -4.40 3.35
CA LEU A 114 -15.26 -3.43 3.67
C LEU A 114 -15.09 -2.32 2.61
N PHE A 115 -15.26 -2.64 1.32
CA PHE A 115 -15.08 -1.68 0.22
C PHE A 115 -16.31 -0.79 -0.02
N TRP A 116 -17.44 -1.09 0.61
CA TRP A 116 -18.73 -0.42 0.39
C TRP A 116 -19.20 0.41 1.59
N VAL A 117 -18.69 0.13 2.78
CA VAL A 117 -19.11 0.78 4.05
C VAL A 117 -18.73 2.27 4.11
N SER A 118 -17.69 2.70 3.39
CA SER A 118 -17.19 4.08 3.43
C SER A 118 -16.68 4.57 2.07
N PRO A 119 -16.76 5.87 1.75
CA PRO A 119 -16.06 6.46 0.59
C PRO A 119 -14.56 6.16 0.56
N LEU A 120 -13.93 5.99 1.73
CA LEU A 120 -12.52 5.63 1.87
C LEU A 120 -12.25 4.13 1.63
N GLY A 121 -13.30 3.31 1.49
CA GLY A 121 -13.22 1.91 1.10
C GLY A 121 -13.10 1.71 -0.40
N ARG A 122 -13.10 2.78 -1.19
CA ARG A 122 -12.99 2.71 -2.66
C ARG A 122 -11.65 3.24 -3.11
N LEU A 123 -11.17 2.70 -4.22
CA LEU A 123 -9.97 3.21 -4.85
C LEU A 123 -10.23 4.64 -5.34
N PRO A 124 -9.54 5.66 -4.82
CA PRO A 124 -9.78 7.03 -5.23
C PRO A 124 -9.30 7.24 -6.67
N GLU A 125 -10.01 8.07 -7.42
CA GLU A 125 -9.52 8.52 -8.73
C GLU A 125 -8.14 9.15 -8.59
N ILE A 126 -7.27 8.95 -9.59
CA ILE A 126 -5.97 9.63 -9.60
C ILE A 126 -6.25 11.12 -9.79
N PRO A 127 -5.95 11.99 -8.81
CA PRO A 127 -6.11 13.41 -9.03
C PRO A 127 -5.17 13.82 -10.18
N PRO A 128 -5.58 14.76 -11.04
CA PRO A 128 -4.66 15.32 -12.03
C PRO A 128 -3.45 15.89 -11.29
N VAL A 129 -2.27 15.75 -11.89
CA VAL A 129 -1.06 16.40 -11.36
C VAL A 129 -1.36 17.90 -11.29
N PRO A 130 -1.29 18.53 -10.10
CA PRO A 130 -1.55 19.94 -9.99
C PRO A 130 -0.50 20.69 -10.80
N SER A 131 -0.94 21.49 -11.78
CA SER A 131 -0.07 22.43 -12.49
C SER A 131 -0.11 23.75 -11.72
N ASP A 132 1.06 24.16 -11.23
CA ASP A 132 1.22 25.37 -10.45
C ASP A 132 2.60 25.95 -10.75
N GLN A 133 2.65 27.22 -11.16
CA GLN A 133 3.89 27.86 -11.59
C GLN A 133 4.95 27.92 -10.49
N PHE A 134 4.54 28.00 -9.22
CA PHE A 134 5.47 28.00 -8.10
C PHE A 134 6.05 26.61 -7.89
N TYR A 135 5.22 25.56 -7.87
CA TYR A 135 5.72 24.18 -7.77
C TYR A 135 6.62 23.81 -8.96
N ASP A 136 6.25 24.21 -10.17
CA ASP A 136 7.06 24.01 -11.38
C ASP A 136 8.44 24.71 -11.26
N ALA A 137 8.46 25.94 -10.71
CA ALA A 137 9.71 26.68 -10.49
C ALA A 137 10.57 26.06 -9.38
N VAL A 138 9.95 25.55 -8.31
CA VAL A 138 10.64 24.83 -7.23
C VAL A 138 11.26 23.54 -7.76
N ASP A 139 10.49 22.75 -8.51
CA ASP A 139 10.95 21.51 -9.14
C ASP A 139 12.11 21.79 -10.13
N ALA A 140 11.96 22.79 -11.01
CA ALA A 140 13.03 23.19 -11.93
C ALA A 140 14.32 23.62 -11.20
N LYS A 141 14.20 24.39 -10.11
CA LYS A 141 15.34 24.79 -9.29
C LYS A 141 15.97 23.58 -8.61
N PHE A 142 15.17 22.71 -8.03
CA PHE A 142 15.63 21.49 -7.37
C PHE A 142 16.39 20.59 -8.35
N ARG A 143 15.84 20.34 -9.54
CA ARG A 143 16.49 19.56 -10.61
C ARG A 143 17.82 20.15 -11.07
N LYS A 144 17.92 21.48 -11.14
CA LYS A 144 19.19 22.14 -11.48
C LYS A 144 20.27 21.91 -10.42
N MET A 145 19.87 21.81 -9.15
CA MET A 145 20.78 21.55 -8.03
C MET A 145 21.11 20.06 -7.87
N PHE A 146 20.15 19.18 -8.19
CA PHE A 146 20.25 17.72 -8.02
C PHE A 146 19.88 16.99 -9.33
N PRO A 147 20.71 17.09 -10.38
CA PRO A 147 20.37 16.55 -11.70
C PRO A 147 20.26 15.01 -11.73
N ALA A 148 20.76 14.33 -10.69
CA ALA A 148 20.66 12.88 -10.55
C ALA A 148 19.36 12.41 -9.86
N THR A 149 18.53 13.31 -9.34
CA THR A 149 17.29 12.91 -8.65
C THR A 149 16.23 12.50 -9.67
N PRO A 150 15.77 11.23 -9.64
CA PRO A 150 14.74 10.75 -10.56
C PRO A 150 13.37 11.37 -10.26
N THR A 151 12.55 11.53 -11.31
CA THR A 151 11.19 12.06 -11.23
C THR A 151 10.16 11.09 -11.81
N LEU A 152 8.86 11.39 -11.67
CA LEU A 152 7.81 10.60 -12.32
C LEU A 152 7.97 10.53 -13.84
N ALA A 153 8.54 11.56 -14.47
CA ALA A 153 8.84 11.54 -15.91
C ALA A 153 9.98 10.56 -16.27
N ASP A 154 10.85 10.23 -15.31
CA ASP A 154 11.94 9.27 -15.50
C ASP A 154 11.48 7.82 -15.30
N LEU A 155 10.30 7.57 -14.73
CA LEU A 155 9.80 6.23 -14.43
C LEU A 155 9.90 5.25 -15.62
N PRO A 156 9.51 5.60 -16.86
CA PRO A 156 9.64 4.68 -17.99
C PRO A 156 11.10 4.27 -18.27
N ARG A 157 12.04 5.23 -18.21
CA ARG A 157 13.47 4.97 -18.39
C ARG A 157 14.03 4.12 -17.25
N LEU A 158 13.75 4.49 -16.02
CA LEU A 158 14.21 3.77 -14.82
C LEU A 158 13.73 2.32 -14.80
N ARG A 159 12.47 2.08 -15.23
CA ARG A 159 11.93 0.72 -15.40
C ARG A 159 12.72 -0.09 -16.43
N SER A 160 13.10 0.53 -17.56
CA SER A 160 13.87 -0.15 -18.61
C SER A 160 15.30 -0.49 -18.22
N GLU A 161 15.92 0.30 -17.32
CA GLU A 161 17.28 0.07 -16.82
C GLU A 161 17.36 -1.07 -15.78
N GLN A 162 16.21 -1.54 -15.29
CA GLN A 162 16.09 -2.60 -14.28
C GLN A 162 15.79 -3.99 -14.89
N SER A 163 15.66 -4.08 -16.22
CA SER A 163 15.30 -5.30 -16.97
C SER A 163 16.52 -6.10 -17.47
#